data_AF-A0A7S4K427-F1
#
_entry.id   AF-A0A7S4K427-F1
#
_cell.length_a   1.000
_cell.length_b   1.000
_cell.length_c   1.000
_cell.angle_alpha   90.00
_cell.angle_beta   90.00
_cell.angle_gamma   90.00
#
_symmetry.space_group_name_H-M   'P 1'
#
loop_
_entity.id
_entity.type
_entity.pdbx_description
1 polymer ?
#
loop_
_entity_poly.entity_id
_entity_poly.type
_entity_poly.pdbx_seq_one_letter_code
_entity_poly.pdbx_strand_id
1 'polypeptide(L)'
;AGGHNAIKNLIHLSVYQTNAALSNSGIDNVRFRVVHILEDPTFNDVPGIDTGEFIDHIANSTDEQKFAHIHSKREDVGADIVVAIGENVVAGVSSSLGKEYYLMKKGFAEVRRDQAALSGHYLFAHEVGHIMGGHHHL
;
A
#
# COMPACT_ATOMS: atom_id res chain seq x y z
N ALA A 1 21.54 -9.33 -4.72
CA ALA A 1 21.84 -8.61 -3.47
C ALA A 1 21.46 -7.11 -3.50
N GLY A 2 21.49 -6.41 -4.64
CA GLY A 2 21.15 -4.97 -4.70
C GLY A 2 19.64 -4.63 -4.68
N GLY A 3 18.79 -5.43 -5.34
CA GLY A 3 17.35 -5.13 -5.48
C GLY A 3 16.57 -5.11 -4.17
N HIS A 4 16.79 -6.10 -3.30
CA HIS A 4 16.09 -6.23 -2.01
C HIS A 4 16.34 -5.04 -1.05
N ASN A 5 17.57 -4.52 -1.01
CA ASN A 5 17.87 -3.34 -0.18
C ASN A 5 17.33 -2.06 -0.83
N ALA A 6 17.35 -1.97 -2.16
CA ALA A 6 16.78 -0.82 -2.87
C ALA A 6 15.27 -0.69 -2.62
N ILE A 7 14.51 -1.80 -2.66
CA ILE A 7 13.06 -1.76 -2.42
C ILE A 7 12.74 -1.39 -0.97
N LYS A 8 13.49 -1.92 0.01
CA LYS A 8 13.33 -1.52 1.42
C LYS A 8 13.60 -0.03 1.63
N ASN A 9 14.67 0.49 1.04
CA ASN A 9 14.98 1.91 1.12
C ASN A 9 13.89 2.78 0.46
N LEU A 10 13.34 2.34 -0.67
CA LEU A 10 12.20 3.00 -1.30
C LEU A 10 10.98 3.03 -0.37
N ILE A 11 10.60 1.90 0.23
CA ILE A 11 9.48 1.82 1.19
C ILE A 11 9.67 2.82 2.34
N HIS A 12 10.86 2.83 2.94
CA HIS A 12 11.17 3.77 4.02
C HIS A 12 11.15 5.23 3.56
N LEU A 13 11.66 5.52 2.36
CA LEU A 13 11.62 6.86 1.78
C LEU A 13 10.19 7.32 1.53
N SER A 14 9.35 6.48 0.93
CA SER A 14 7.93 6.77 0.71
C SER A 14 7.21 7.09 2.02
N VAL A 15 7.35 6.24 3.05
CA VAL A 15 6.74 6.48 4.37
C VAL A 15 7.26 7.76 5.03
N TYR A 16 8.56 8.02 4.95
CA TYR A 16 9.15 9.26 5.45
C TYR A 16 8.54 10.48 4.77
N GLN A 17 8.46 10.46 3.44
CA GLN A 17 7.91 11.57 2.66
C GLN A 17 6.42 11.75 2.93
N THR A 18 5.63 10.69 3.05
CA THR A 18 4.20 10.76 3.43
C THR A 18 4.02 11.46 4.78
N ASN A 19 4.78 11.06 5.80
CA ASN A 19 4.73 11.70 7.11
C ASN A 19 5.14 13.18 7.05
N ALA A 20 6.15 13.51 6.25
CA ALA A 20 6.57 14.90 6.04
C ALA A 20 5.45 15.74 5.40
N ALA A 21 4.71 15.20 4.42
CA ALA A 21 3.58 15.92 3.84
C ALA A 21 2.43 16.10 4.83
N LEU A 22 2.07 15.06 5.61
CA LEU A 22 1.05 15.18 6.65
C LEU A 22 1.38 16.32 7.62
N SER A 23 2.63 16.36 8.13
CA SER A 23 3.05 17.41 9.05
C SER A 23 3.09 18.80 8.38
N ASN A 24 3.55 18.89 7.13
CA ASN A 24 3.50 20.15 6.35
C ASN A 24 2.06 20.63 6.11
N SER A 25 1.07 19.72 6.14
CA SER A 25 -0.36 20.02 6.07
C SER A 25 -1.01 20.26 7.43
N GLY A 26 -0.24 20.30 8.53
CA GLY A 26 -0.76 20.50 9.89
C GLY A 26 -1.49 19.30 10.48
N ILE A 27 -1.28 18.10 9.92
CA ILE A 27 -1.86 16.84 10.39
C ILE A 27 -0.80 16.10 11.23
N ASP A 28 -0.65 16.50 12.49
CA ASP A 28 0.38 15.95 13.38
C ASP A 28 -0.12 14.79 14.27
N ASN A 29 -1.43 14.54 14.27
CA ASN A 29 -2.05 13.47 15.05
C ASN A 29 -2.12 12.12 14.33
N VAL A 30 -1.62 12.04 13.09
CA VAL A 30 -1.55 10.80 12.30
C VAL A 30 -0.12 10.57 11.84
N ARG A 31 0.36 9.33 11.92
CA ARG A 31 1.69 8.94 11.45
C ARG A 31 1.69 7.51 10.93
N PHE A 32 2.30 7.33 9.76
CA PHE A 32 2.58 6.01 9.21
C PHE A 32 3.91 5.47 9.72
N ARG A 33 3.95 4.18 10.04
CA ARG A 33 5.16 3.46 10.43
C ARG A 33 5.19 2.09 9.76
N VAL A 34 6.37 1.73 9.23
CA VAL A 34 6.63 0.37 8.74
C VAL A 34 6.74 -0.56 9.95
N VAL A 35 5.82 -1.52 10.08
CA VAL A 35 5.86 -2.58 11.11
C VAL A 35 6.44 -3.89 10.58
N HIS A 36 6.30 -4.15 9.28
CA HIS A 36 6.83 -5.33 8.62
C HIS A 36 7.07 -5.05 7.13
N ILE A 37 8.04 -5.75 6.53
CA ILE A 37 8.26 -5.79 5.07
C ILE A 37 8.41 -7.27 4.70
N LEU A 38 7.55 -7.73 3.78
CA LEU A 38 7.58 -9.05 3.22
C LEU A 38 7.80 -8.93 1.71
N GLU A 39 8.76 -9.68 1.18
CA GLU A 39 8.87 -9.92 -0.26
C GLU A 39 8.14 -11.23 -0.54
N ASP A 40 7.07 -11.16 -1.33
CA ASP A 40 6.23 -12.31 -1.62
C ASP A 40 6.58 -12.92 -2.98
N PRO A 41 7.22 -14.10 -3.03
CA PRO A 41 7.59 -14.73 -4.29
C PRO A 41 6.38 -15.28 -5.06
N THR A 42 5.21 -15.36 -4.43
CA THR A 42 3.97 -15.83 -5.05
C THR A 42 3.20 -14.70 -5.73
N PHE A 43 3.57 -13.44 -5.47
CA PHE A 43 3.05 -12.31 -6.21
C PHE A 43 3.73 -12.23 -7.57
N ASN A 44 3.00 -12.67 -8.61
CA ASN A 44 3.49 -12.65 -9.98
C ASN A 44 2.93 -11.41 -10.68
N ASP A 45 3.71 -10.34 -10.65
CA ASP A 45 3.37 -9.07 -11.25
C ASP A 45 3.62 -9.12 -12.76
N VAL A 46 2.65 -9.64 -13.53
CA VAL A 46 2.77 -9.86 -14.99
C VAL A 46 2.19 -8.69 -15.78
N PRO A 47 2.93 -8.12 -16.75
CA PRO A 47 2.41 -7.03 -17.59
C PRO A 47 1.09 -7.38 -18.29
N GLY A 48 0.05 -6.55 -18.09
CA GLY A 48 -1.20 -6.60 -18.84
C GLY A 48 -2.25 -7.62 -18.39
N ILE A 49 -2.03 -8.31 -17.27
CA ILE A 49 -2.98 -9.30 -16.73
C ILE A 49 -3.53 -8.86 -15.36
N ASP A 50 -2.76 -8.12 -14.54
CA ASP A 50 -3.09 -7.92 -13.12
C ASP A 50 -3.20 -6.45 -12.68
N THR A 51 -3.50 -5.52 -13.58
CA THR A 51 -3.52 -4.09 -13.21
C THR A 51 -4.71 -3.75 -12.31
N GLY A 52 -4.52 -3.86 -11.00
CA GLY A 52 -5.57 -3.72 -9.98
C GLY A 52 -6.24 -5.04 -9.55
N GLU A 53 -5.97 -6.17 -10.19
CA GLU A 53 -6.48 -7.47 -9.73
C GLU A 53 -5.84 -7.88 -8.40
N PHE A 54 -4.58 -7.50 -8.17
CA PHE A 54 -3.92 -7.78 -6.90
C PHE A 54 -4.63 -7.14 -5.71
N ILE A 55 -5.09 -5.89 -5.85
CA ILE A 55 -5.83 -5.25 -4.77
C ILE A 55 -7.18 -5.94 -4.52
N ASP A 56 -7.85 -6.41 -5.57
CA ASP A 56 -9.11 -7.15 -5.43
C ASP A 56 -8.87 -8.51 -4.75
N HIS A 57 -7.77 -9.19 -5.06
CA HIS A 57 -7.38 -10.45 -4.45
C HIS A 57 -6.91 -10.31 -2.98
N ILE A 58 -6.10 -9.30 -2.64
CA ILE A 58 -5.66 -9.08 -1.25
C ILE A 58 -6.75 -8.45 -0.38
N ALA A 59 -7.71 -7.74 -0.97
CA ALA A 59 -8.83 -7.18 -0.21
C ALA A 59 -9.93 -8.24 0.03
N ASN A 60 -9.99 -9.28 -0.80
CA ASN A 60 -10.98 -10.34 -0.68
C ASN A 60 -10.52 -11.46 0.27
N SER A 61 -10.95 -11.36 1.53
CA SER A 61 -10.69 -12.40 2.55
C SER A 61 -11.27 -13.79 2.23
N THR A 62 -12.18 -13.92 1.25
CA THR A 62 -12.78 -15.21 0.84
C THR A 62 -12.08 -15.86 -0.36
N ASP A 63 -11.11 -15.17 -0.97
CA ASP A 63 -10.20 -15.74 -1.96
C ASP A 63 -9.02 -16.44 -1.24
N GLU A 64 -9.39 -17.33 -0.31
CA GLU A 64 -8.55 -17.87 0.77
C GLU A 64 -7.30 -18.64 0.28
N GLN A 65 -7.16 -18.93 -1.00
CA GLN A 65 -6.09 -19.79 -1.51
C GLN A 65 -4.84 -19.04 -1.99
N LYS A 66 -4.92 -17.74 -2.32
CA LYS A 66 -3.76 -17.01 -2.88
C LYS A 66 -3.07 -16.06 -1.91
N PHE A 67 -3.79 -15.40 -0.99
CA PHE A 67 -3.21 -14.36 -0.12
C PHE A 67 -3.56 -14.48 1.36
N ALA A 68 -4.07 -15.64 1.82
CA ALA A 68 -4.37 -15.87 3.24
C ALA A 68 -3.15 -15.66 4.15
N HIS A 69 -1.93 -15.92 3.68
CA HIS A 69 -0.71 -15.65 4.44
C HIS A 69 -0.45 -14.15 4.63
N ILE A 70 -0.88 -13.28 3.72
CA ILE A 70 -0.79 -11.82 3.88
C ILE A 70 -1.73 -11.34 4.98
N HIS A 71 -2.98 -11.82 4.97
CA HIS A 71 -3.93 -11.53 6.05
C HIS A 71 -3.43 -12.04 7.40
N SER A 72 -2.95 -13.29 7.46
CA SER A 72 -2.38 -13.86 8.69
C SER A 72 -1.16 -13.06 9.17
N LYS A 73 -0.27 -12.65 8.26
CA LYS A 73 0.89 -11.83 8.60
C LYS A 73 0.50 -10.43 9.07
N ARG A 74 -0.53 -9.81 8.47
CA ARG A 74 -1.08 -8.52 8.91
C ARG A 74 -1.52 -8.56 10.36
N GLU A 75 -2.29 -9.59 10.74
CA GLU A 75 -2.75 -9.78 12.12
C GLU A 75 -1.59 -10.06 13.08
N ASP A 76 -0.64 -10.94 12.69
CA ASP A 76 0.53 -11.31 13.49
C ASP A 76 1.42 -10.10 13.85
N VAL A 77 1.60 -9.17 12.92
CA VAL A 77 2.44 -7.96 13.14
C VAL A 77 1.63 -6.74 13.61
N GLY A 78 0.30 -6.87 13.73
CA GLY A 78 -0.61 -5.77 14.09
C GLY A 78 -0.58 -4.61 13.09
N ALA A 79 -0.59 -4.90 11.78
CA ALA A 79 -0.57 -3.88 10.74
C ALA A 79 -1.97 -3.32 10.44
N ASP A 80 -2.13 -2.00 10.57
CA ASP A 80 -3.38 -1.31 10.22
C ASP A 80 -3.63 -1.28 8.70
N ILE A 81 -2.56 -1.16 7.91
CA ILE A 81 -2.60 -1.01 6.45
C ILE A 81 -1.55 -1.92 5.81
N VAL A 82 -1.90 -2.50 4.67
CA VAL A 82 -0.99 -3.26 3.81
C VAL A 82 -0.85 -2.53 2.48
N VAL A 83 0.38 -2.25 2.06
CA VAL A 83 0.67 -1.64 0.76
C VAL A 83 1.58 -2.58 -0.01
N ALA A 84 1.16 -3.03 -1.18
CA ALA A 84 2.01 -3.77 -2.10
C ALA A 84 2.70 -2.84 -3.08
N ILE A 85 3.92 -3.21 -3.46
CA ILE A 85 4.74 -2.47 -4.41
C ILE A 85 5.14 -3.42 -5.54
N GLY A 86 4.68 -3.13 -6.75
CA GLY A 86 4.94 -3.91 -7.97
C GLY A 86 5.52 -3.07 -9.10
N GLU A 87 6.10 -3.70 -10.12
CA GLU A 87 6.51 -3.12 -11.41
C GLU A 87 5.35 -2.89 -12.40
N ASN A 88 4.32 -3.76 -12.49
CA ASN A 88 3.31 -3.71 -13.57
C ASN A 88 1.90 -3.26 -13.12
N VAL A 89 1.82 -2.60 -11.97
CA VAL A 89 0.65 -1.82 -11.55
C VAL A 89 0.43 -0.66 -12.53
N VAL A 90 -0.82 -0.30 -12.88
CA VAL A 90 -1.08 0.85 -13.78
C VAL A 90 -0.48 2.15 -13.23
N ALA A 91 -0.70 2.40 -11.93
CA ALA A 91 -0.07 3.49 -11.19
C ALA A 91 -0.20 3.18 -9.68
N GLY A 92 -1.43 3.21 -9.18
CA GLY A 92 -1.77 2.83 -7.82
C GLY A 92 -3.27 2.60 -7.70
N VAL A 93 -3.65 1.78 -6.73
CA VAL A 93 -5.05 1.53 -6.38
C VAL A 93 -5.14 1.39 -4.87
N SER A 94 -6.23 1.88 -4.29
CA SER A 94 -6.53 1.76 -2.86
C SER A 94 -7.90 1.14 -2.64
N SER A 95 -8.01 0.27 -1.65
CA SER A 95 -9.30 -0.11 -1.10
C SER A 95 -9.92 1.15 -0.49
N SER A 96 -11.14 1.51 -0.89
CA SER A 96 -11.79 2.70 -0.32
C SER A 96 -12.02 2.52 1.18
N LEU A 97 -11.53 3.47 1.97
CA LEU A 97 -11.84 3.59 3.39
C LEU A 97 -12.25 5.03 3.67
N GLY A 98 -13.49 5.17 4.12
CA GLY A 98 -14.06 6.41 4.64
C GLY A 98 -14.68 6.16 6.01
N LYS A 99 -15.02 7.24 6.72
CA LYS A 99 -15.47 7.27 8.12
C LYS A 99 -16.61 6.28 8.46
N GLU A 100 -17.37 5.80 7.49
CA GLU A 100 -18.51 4.87 7.67
C GLU A 100 -18.12 3.39 7.76
N TYR A 101 -16.92 2.96 7.36
CA TYR A 101 -16.57 1.54 7.23
C TYR A 101 -15.31 1.15 7.99
N TYR A 102 -15.27 1.43 9.29
CA TYR A 102 -14.23 0.93 10.22
C TYR A 102 -14.39 -0.57 10.57
N LEU A 103 -15.35 -1.28 9.96
CA LEU A 103 -15.59 -2.70 10.22
C LEU A 103 -14.64 -3.58 9.39
N MET A 104 -13.40 -3.64 9.86
CA MET A 104 -12.46 -4.78 9.85
C MET A 104 -12.01 -5.43 8.51
N LYS A 105 -12.33 -4.92 7.32
CA LYS A 105 -11.96 -5.64 6.07
C LYS A 105 -11.29 -4.85 4.94
N LYS A 106 -11.00 -3.56 5.12
CA LYS A 106 -10.36 -2.73 4.08
C LYS A 106 -9.21 -1.93 4.72
N GLY A 107 -8.21 -1.56 3.93
CA GLY A 107 -6.88 -1.12 4.41
C GLY A 107 -5.75 -1.66 3.55
N PHE A 108 -6.01 -1.82 2.26
CA PHE A 108 -5.07 -2.34 1.29
C PHE A 108 -4.83 -1.28 0.22
N ALA A 109 -3.60 -1.20 -0.25
CA ALA A 109 -3.23 -0.41 -1.40
C ALA A 109 -2.18 -1.15 -2.23
N GLU A 110 -2.06 -0.78 -3.48
CA GLU A 110 -1.05 -1.26 -4.41
C GLU A 110 -0.47 -0.05 -5.14
N VAL A 111 0.85 0.02 -5.30
CA VAL A 111 1.52 1.11 -6.00
C VAL A 111 2.64 0.60 -6.90
N ARG A 112 2.87 1.31 -8.01
CA ARG A 112 4.00 1.03 -8.89
C ARG A 112 5.32 1.45 -8.26
N ARG A 113 6.35 0.62 -8.36
CA ARG A 113 7.64 0.77 -7.67
C ARG A 113 8.34 2.06 -8.05
N ASP A 114 8.46 2.35 -9.34
CA ASP A 114 9.09 3.58 -9.83
C ASP A 114 8.30 4.83 -9.43
N GLN A 115 7.04 4.68 -8.99
CA GLN A 115 6.16 5.78 -8.63
C GLN A 115 5.80 5.92 -7.14
N ALA A 116 6.24 4.97 -6.30
CA ALA A 116 5.88 4.93 -4.90
C ALA A 116 6.39 6.14 -4.08
N ALA A 117 7.53 6.74 -4.47
CA ALA A 117 8.12 7.88 -3.78
C ALA A 117 7.84 9.20 -4.53
N LEU A 118 8.11 10.33 -3.87
CA LEU A 118 7.90 11.67 -4.44
C LEU A 118 8.62 11.87 -5.78
N SER A 119 9.82 11.31 -5.93
CA SER A 119 10.60 11.37 -7.16
C SER A 119 9.90 10.72 -8.37
N GLY A 120 8.83 9.97 -8.14
CA GLY A 120 8.14 9.19 -9.15
C GLY A 120 6.63 9.39 -9.17
N HIS A 121 6.04 10.47 -8.68
CA HIS A 121 4.58 10.74 -8.63
C HIS A 121 3.90 10.50 -7.27
N TYR A 122 4.65 10.17 -6.21
CA TYR A 122 4.17 10.22 -4.83
C TYR A 122 2.96 9.31 -4.52
N LEU A 123 2.86 8.18 -5.24
CA LEU A 123 1.66 7.35 -5.22
C LEU A 123 1.43 6.66 -3.88
N PHE A 124 2.48 6.34 -3.12
CA PHE A 124 2.29 5.79 -1.78
C PHE A 124 1.44 6.72 -0.91
N ALA A 125 1.75 8.02 -0.92
CA ALA A 125 0.99 9.01 -0.14
C ALA A 125 -0.44 9.20 -0.68
N HIS A 126 -0.60 9.15 -2.00
CA HIS A 126 -1.91 9.23 -2.65
C HIS A 126 -2.83 8.09 -2.23
N GLU A 127 -2.36 6.83 -2.35
CA GLU A 127 -3.19 5.66 -2.06
C GLU A 127 -3.50 5.51 -0.57
N VAL A 128 -2.53 5.76 0.32
CA VAL A 128 -2.84 5.77 1.76
C VAL A 128 -3.72 6.97 2.15
N GLY A 129 -3.69 8.04 1.36
CA GLY A 129 -4.64 9.16 1.47
C GLY A 129 -6.07 8.72 1.18
N HIS A 130 -6.29 7.88 0.16
CA HIS A 130 -7.59 7.25 -0.10
C HIS A 130 -8.04 6.35 1.04
N ILE A 131 -7.12 5.60 1.65
CA ILE A 131 -7.39 4.81 2.86
C ILE A 131 -7.85 5.70 4.03
N MET A 132 -7.37 6.93 4.11
CA MET A 132 -7.76 7.89 5.14
C MET A 132 -9.04 8.68 4.80
N GLY A 133 -9.69 8.40 3.66
CA GLY A 133 -10.89 9.10 3.21
C GLY A 133 -10.63 10.34 2.35
N GLY A 134 -9.40 10.51 1.86
CA GLY A 134 -9.07 11.49 0.83
C GLY A 134 -9.73 11.13 -0.51
N HIS A 135 -10.18 12.15 -1.23
CA HIS A 135 -10.75 12.00 -2.57
C HIS A 135 -9.93 12.82 -3.56
N HIS A 136 -10.01 12.49 -4.85
CA HIS A 136 -9.41 13.32 -5.89
C HIS A 136 -10.00 14.73 -5.85
N HIS A 137 -9.22 15.72 -6.26
CA HIS A 137 -9.78 17.03 -6.55
C HIS A 137 -10.75 16.90 -7.73
N LEU A 138 -11.84 17.67 -7.70
CA LEU A 138 -12.80 17.75 -8.79
C LEU A 138 -12.19 18.40 -10.04
#